data_AF-A0A9D2H5M2-F1
#
_entry.id   AF-A0A9D2H5M2-F1
#
_cell.length_a   1.000
_cell.length_b   1.000
_cell.length_c   1.000
_cell.angle_alpha   90.00
_cell.angle_beta   90.00
_cell.angle_gamma   90.00
#
_symmetry.space_group_name_H-M   'P 1'
#
loop_
_entity.id
_entity.type
_entity.pdbx_description
1 polymer ?
#
loop_
_entity_poly.entity_id
_entity_poly.type
_entity_poly.pdbx_seq_one_letter_code
_entity_poly.pdbx_strand_id
1 'polypeptide(L)'
;MQEDTELPRGIALAWGVAANPQRGPKREMSVERIVEAAVDLADAEGIGAVSMAAVAKKLGFTPMSLYRYVTAKDDLLLLMQEEATGVPSLAYRDAEGWRAKIGVLFREQVDIYLRHPWILSLPISGSPVTPNSSHWLEAGLEAVHDLPLDLEERLSVVLAVTGAARWQGMVYAGYDGAARESGRSHDEVARAEHDLYDRVIDADEYPRLRELIDSGAFVSDTDPLRFGLERTLDGIEAHLEGRTGAAHPPLPDDSDLDVADDKKYRAAVRATTAAEKDVRAAEKALRQARRAQAQALREARERRPG
;
A
#
# COMPACT_ATOMS: atom_id res chain seq x y z
N MET A 1 28.36 11.10 -26.39
CA MET A 1 28.79 9.73 -26.09
C MET A 1 27.72 9.16 -25.18
N GLN A 2 26.67 8.57 -25.76
CA GLN A 2 25.65 7.86 -24.98
C GLN A 2 26.32 6.56 -24.56
N GLU A 3 26.52 6.35 -23.26
CA GLU A 3 26.84 5.02 -22.75
C GLU A 3 25.65 4.12 -23.11
N ASP A 4 25.89 3.09 -23.92
CA ASP A 4 24.96 1.97 -24.10
C ASP A 4 24.72 1.37 -22.71
N THR A 5 23.68 1.86 -22.03
CA THR A 5 23.31 1.38 -20.71
C THR A 5 22.62 0.05 -20.91
N GLU A 6 23.36 -1.03 -20.73
CA GLU A 6 22.83 -2.39 -20.80
C GLU A 6 21.67 -2.54 -19.82
N LEU A 7 20.53 -3.06 -20.29
CA LEU A 7 19.32 -3.19 -19.48
C LEU A 7 19.59 -4.06 -18.24
N PRO A 8 19.09 -3.67 -17.04
CA PRO A 8 19.14 -4.54 -15.88
C PRO A 8 18.56 -5.92 -16.21
N ARG A 9 19.23 -6.98 -15.75
CA ARG A 9 18.93 -8.34 -16.22
C ARG A 9 17.49 -8.80 -15.96
N GLY A 10 16.94 -8.52 -14.78
CA GLY A 10 15.52 -8.81 -14.49
C GLY A 10 14.55 -8.10 -15.45
N ILE A 11 14.83 -6.85 -15.81
CA ILE A 11 14.05 -6.10 -16.81
C ILE A 11 14.21 -6.74 -18.19
N ALA A 12 15.45 -7.02 -18.61
CA ALA A 12 15.70 -7.67 -19.89
C ALA A 12 15.04 -9.06 -20.00
N LEU A 13 14.94 -9.81 -18.89
CA LEU A 13 14.21 -11.07 -18.82
C LEU A 13 12.69 -10.86 -18.93
N ALA A 14 12.12 -9.88 -18.21
CA ALA A 14 10.69 -9.55 -18.28
C ALA A 14 10.26 -9.18 -19.71
N TRP A 15 11.07 -8.39 -20.42
CA TRP A 15 10.85 -8.04 -21.82
C TRP A 15 11.19 -9.16 -22.82
N GLY A 16 11.67 -10.32 -22.35
CA GLY A 16 12.09 -11.44 -23.21
C GLY A 16 13.35 -11.18 -24.05
N VAL A 17 14.07 -10.09 -23.80
CA VAL A 17 15.29 -9.69 -24.52
C VAL A 17 16.51 -10.52 -24.08
N ALA A 18 16.57 -10.89 -22.79
CA ALA A 18 17.62 -11.74 -22.22
C ALA A 18 17.26 -13.23 -22.19
N ALA A 19 16.04 -13.59 -22.60
CA ALA A 19 15.65 -14.99 -22.72
C ALA A 19 16.43 -15.60 -23.90
N ASN A 20 17.47 -16.38 -23.60
CA ASN A 20 18.22 -17.09 -24.63
C ASN A 20 17.26 -18.04 -25.37
N PRO A 21 16.83 -17.76 -26.62
CA PRO A 21 15.81 -18.53 -27.28
C PRO A 21 16.47 -19.75 -27.92
N GLN A 22 16.94 -20.69 -27.09
CA GLN A 22 17.36 -22.00 -27.59
C GLN A 22 16.11 -22.85 -27.82
N ARG A 23 15.54 -22.73 -29.03
CA ARG A 23 14.54 -23.65 -29.58
C ARG A 23 15.09 -25.08 -29.51
N GLY A 24 14.55 -25.88 -28.59
CA GLY A 24 14.82 -27.31 -28.39
C GLY A 24 13.64 -27.96 -27.65
N PRO A 25 13.65 -29.29 -27.45
CA PRO A 25 12.57 -30.00 -26.73
C PRO A 25 12.33 -29.34 -25.37
N LYS A 26 11.06 -29.21 -24.93
CA LYS A 26 10.66 -28.59 -23.65
C LYS A 26 11.64 -28.99 -22.55
N ARG A 27 12.55 -28.09 -22.17
CA ARG A 27 13.39 -28.30 -20.99
C ARG A 27 12.47 -28.39 -19.79
N GLU A 28 12.78 -29.28 -18.86
CA GLU A 28 12.03 -29.42 -17.61
C GLU A 28 12.04 -28.12 -16.78
N MET A 29 12.94 -27.16 -17.05
CA MET A 29 13.09 -25.90 -16.32
C MET A 29 13.24 -24.71 -17.28
N SER A 30 12.45 -23.66 -17.05
CA SER A 30 12.44 -22.37 -17.77
C SER A 30 12.23 -21.22 -16.77
N VAL A 31 12.40 -19.96 -17.21
CA VAL A 31 12.17 -18.78 -16.34
C VAL A 31 10.71 -18.75 -15.88
N GLU A 32 9.78 -18.96 -16.82
CA GLU A 32 8.34 -18.96 -16.56
C GLU A 32 7.97 -19.99 -15.49
N ARG A 33 8.52 -21.21 -15.59
CA ARG A 33 8.27 -22.29 -14.62
C ARG A 33 8.89 -22.02 -13.25
N ILE A 34 10.01 -21.29 -13.19
CA ILE A 34 10.63 -20.85 -11.94
C ILE A 34 9.76 -19.79 -11.28
N VAL A 35 9.25 -18.82 -12.06
CA VAL A 35 8.40 -17.73 -11.60
C VAL A 35 7.06 -18.27 -11.11
N GLU A 36 6.38 -19.12 -11.88
CA GLU A 36 5.12 -19.78 -11.49
C GLU A 36 5.25 -20.50 -10.14
N ALA A 37 6.28 -21.34 -9.98
CA ALA A 37 6.50 -22.05 -8.72
C ALA A 37 6.80 -21.11 -7.53
N ALA A 38 7.43 -19.97 -7.79
CA ALA A 38 7.71 -18.96 -6.78
C ALA A 38 6.47 -18.15 -6.40
N VAL A 39 5.62 -17.79 -7.37
CA VAL A 39 4.29 -17.18 -7.14
C VAL A 39 3.42 -18.12 -6.30
N ASP A 40 3.31 -19.40 -6.70
CA ASP A 40 2.53 -20.38 -5.94
C ASP A 40 3.05 -20.55 -4.49
N LEU A 41 4.36 -20.44 -4.29
CA LEU A 41 4.95 -20.50 -2.95
C LEU A 41 4.61 -19.24 -2.15
N ALA A 42 4.67 -18.06 -2.77
CA ALA A 42 4.33 -16.80 -2.13
C ALA A 42 2.83 -16.68 -1.79
N ASP A 43 1.95 -17.21 -2.64
CA ASP A 43 0.51 -17.25 -2.39
C ASP A 43 0.16 -18.16 -1.21
N ALA A 44 0.87 -19.29 -1.07
CA ALA A 44 0.59 -20.28 -0.02
C ALA A 44 1.24 -19.92 1.33
N GLU A 45 2.47 -19.42 1.32
CA GLU A 45 3.31 -19.30 2.52
C GLU A 45 3.83 -17.86 2.75
N GLY A 46 3.44 -16.91 1.90
CA GLY A 46 3.88 -15.52 1.95
C GLY A 46 5.29 -15.29 1.38
N ILE A 47 5.63 -14.02 1.18
CA ILE A 47 6.90 -13.62 0.52
C ILE A 47 8.15 -14.05 1.30
N GLY A 48 8.03 -14.19 2.62
CA GLY A 48 9.12 -14.60 3.51
C GLY A 48 9.61 -16.03 3.23
N ALA A 49 8.73 -16.91 2.76
CA ALA A 49 9.06 -18.29 2.40
C ALA A 49 9.86 -18.38 1.09
N VAL A 50 9.81 -17.35 0.25
CA VAL A 50 10.44 -17.36 -1.06
C VAL A 50 11.95 -17.16 -0.95
N SER A 51 12.67 -18.22 -1.29
CA SER A 51 14.12 -18.24 -1.44
C SER A 51 14.51 -19.07 -2.65
N MET A 52 15.69 -18.81 -3.24
CA MET A 52 16.22 -19.60 -4.35
C MET A 52 16.25 -21.10 -4.02
N ALA A 53 16.51 -21.46 -2.76
CA ALA A 53 16.53 -22.85 -2.32
C ALA A 53 15.13 -23.46 -2.18
N ALA A 54 14.17 -22.71 -1.64
CA ALA A 54 12.79 -23.17 -1.51
C ALA A 54 12.13 -23.40 -2.88
N VAL A 55 12.32 -22.47 -3.82
CA VAL A 55 11.81 -22.59 -5.20
C VAL A 55 12.46 -23.77 -5.91
N ALA A 56 13.78 -23.94 -5.79
CA ALA A 56 14.48 -25.08 -6.38
C ALA A 56 13.96 -26.41 -5.83
N LYS A 57 13.78 -26.51 -4.51
CA LYS A 57 13.24 -27.69 -3.84
C LYS A 57 11.82 -28.01 -4.34
N LYS A 58 10.96 -27.00 -4.47
CA LYS A 58 9.59 -27.15 -5.00
C LYS A 58 9.58 -27.74 -6.42
N LEU A 59 10.56 -27.36 -7.24
CA LEU A 59 10.71 -27.85 -8.61
C LEU A 59 11.53 -29.16 -8.73
N GLY A 60 12.06 -29.71 -7.63
CA GLY A 60 12.90 -30.90 -7.65
C GLY A 60 14.33 -30.67 -8.18
N PHE A 61 14.82 -29.41 -8.19
CA PHE A 61 16.15 -29.04 -8.65
C PHE A 61 17.05 -28.54 -7.50
N THR A 62 18.34 -28.38 -7.81
CA THR A 62 19.29 -27.72 -6.92
C THR A 62 19.24 -26.19 -7.07
N PRO A 63 19.53 -25.40 -6.02
CA PRO A 63 19.55 -23.93 -6.11
C PRO A 63 20.49 -23.43 -7.21
N MET A 64 21.65 -24.08 -7.38
CA MET A 64 22.62 -23.75 -8.42
C MET A 64 22.06 -23.86 -9.84
N SER A 65 21.04 -24.70 -10.05
CA SER A 65 20.39 -24.85 -11.34
C SER A 65 19.52 -23.66 -11.72
N LEU A 66 18.89 -23.00 -10.73
CA LEU A 66 18.04 -21.82 -10.94
C LEU A 66 18.86 -20.59 -11.32
N TYR A 67 20.06 -20.43 -10.75
CA TYR A 67 20.95 -19.29 -11.03
C TYR A 67 21.37 -19.15 -12.50
N ARG A 68 21.22 -20.21 -13.32
CA ARG A 68 21.42 -20.12 -14.77
C ARG A 68 20.33 -19.32 -15.49
N TYR A 69 19.13 -19.26 -14.91
CA TYR A 69 17.95 -18.60 -15.46
C TYR A 69 17.70 -17.25 -14.79
N VAL A 70 17.77 -17.20 -13.46
CA VAL A 70 17.52 -16.01 -12.65
C VAL A 70 18.69 -15.79 -11.69
N THR A 71 19.45 -14.73 -11.90
CA THR A 71 20.76 -14.52 -11.28
C THR A 71 20.72 -14.02 -9.85
N ALA A 72 19.67 -13.30 -9.48
CA ALA A 72 19.50 -12.73 -8.15
C ALA A 72 18.09 -12.96 -7.62
N LYS A 73 17.94 -12.91 -6.29
CA LYS A 73 16.61 -12.94 -5.67
C LYS A 73 15.76 -11.74 -6.13
N ASP A 74 16.37 -10.57 -6.29
CA ASP A 74 15.65 -9.37 -6.70
C ASP A 74 15.12 -9.48 -8.14
N ASP A 75 15.88 -10.11 -9.05
CA ASP A 75 15.39 -10.44 -10.40
C ASP A 75 14.16 -11.38 -10.33
N LEU A 76 14.20 -12.37 -9.42
CA LEU A 76 13.07 -13.29 -9.21
C LEU A 76 11.84 -12.55 -8.68
N LEU A 77 12.01 -11.67 -7.68
CA LEU A 77 10.92 -10.90 -7.10
C LEU A 77 10.27 -9.97 -8.13
N LEU A 78 11.08 -9.33 -8.98
CA LEU A 78 10.59 -8.51 -10.09
C LEU A 78 9.75 -9.33 -11.08
N LEU A 79 10.26 -10.50 -11.50
CA LEU A 79 9.55 -11.38 -12.43
C LEU A 79 8.29 -11.99 -11.82
N MET A 80 8.31 -12.31 -10.52
CA MET A 80 7.11 -12.73 -9.78
C MET A 80 6.06 -11.62 -9.77
N GLN A 81 6.46 -10.39 -9.41
CA GLN A 81 5.55 -9.25 -9.41
C GLN A 81 4.95 -9.02 -10.80
N GLU A 82 5.76 -9.10 -11.85
CA GLU A 82 5.33 -8.99 -13.23
C GLU A 82 4.27 -10.04 -13.60
N GLU A 83 4.55 -11.32 -13.32
CA GLU A 83 3.62 -12.44 -13.59
C GLU A 83 2.31 -12.30 -12.82
N ALA A 84 2.39 -12.04 -11.52
CA ALA A 84 1.22 -11.94 -10.64
C ALA A 84 0.38 -10.69 -10.90
N THR A 85 0.99 -9.62 -11.42
CA THR A 85 0.27 -8.42 -11.86
C THR A 85 -0.57 -8.71 -13.11
N GLY A 86 -0.01 -9.46 -14.05
CA GLY A 86 -0.68 -9.79 -15.31
C GLY A 86 -1.09 -8.57 -16.13
N VAL A 87 -1.78 -8.79 -17.25
CA VAL A 87 -2.31 -7.71 -18.09
C VAL A 87 -3.68 -7.22 -17.58
N PRO A 88 -3.98 -5.90 -17.64
CA PRO A 88 -5.33 -5.41 -17.39
C PRO A 88 -6.30 -6.04 -18.37
N SER A 89 -7.54 -6.30 -17.94
CA SER A 89 -8.57 -6.74 -18.86
C SER A 89 -8.93 -5.62 -19.84
N LEU A 90 -9.54 -5.95 -20.98
CA LEU A 90 -10.07 -4.95 -21.90
C LEU A 90 -11.45 -4.42 -21.49
N ALA A 91 -12.03 -4.89 -20.38
CA ALA A 91 -13.40 -4.54 -19.97
C ALA A 91 -13.56 -3.05 -19.65
N TYR A 92 -12.48 -2.35 -19.29
CA TYR A 92 -12.53 -0.89 -19.11
C TYR A 92 -12.87 -0.17 -20.41
N ARG A 93 -12.58 -0.73 -21.59
CA ARG A 93 -12.90 -0.09 -22.88
C ARG A 93 -14.40 -0.07 -23.16
N ASP A 94 -15.14 -1.00 -22.59
CA ASP A 94 -16.60 -1.09 -22.71
C ASP A 94 -17.33 -0.16 -21.71
N ALA A 95 -16.62 0.42 -20.76
CA ALA A 95 -17.20 1.31 -19.75
C ALA A 95 -17.37 2.74 -20.27
N GLU A 96 -18.53 3.34 -19.97
CA GLU A 96 -18.89 4.68 -20.41
C GLU A 96 -18.24 5.77 -19.54
N GLY A 97 -17.43 6.63 -20.17
CA GLY A 97 -16.78 7.77 -19.52
C GLY A 97 -15.57 7.38 -18.65
N TRP A 98 -14.61 8.32 -18.54
CA TRP A 98 -13.32 8.11 -17.87
C TRP A 98 -13.46 7.54 -16.45
N ARG A 99 -14.47 7.99 -15.70
CA ARG A 99 -14.72 7.57 -14.32
C ARG A 99 -15.05 6.08 -14.22
N ALA A 100 -15.88 5.57 -15.12
CA ALA A 100 -16.24 4.15 -15.14
C ALA A 100 -15.04 3.28 -15.57
N LYS A 101 -14.27 3.74 -16.58
CA LYS A 101 -13.05 3.07 -17.05
C LYS A 101 -12.02 2.93 -15.92
N ILE A 102 -11.72 4.04 -15.24
CA ILE A 102 -10.84 4.08 -14.07
C ILE A 102 -11.37 3.18 -12.95
N GLY A 103 -12.68 3.20 -12.70
CA GLY A 103 -13.31 2.34 -11.71
C GLY A 103 -13.14 0.84 -12.00
N VAL A 104 -13.15 0.42 -13.26
CA VAL A 104 -12.86 -0.98 -13.66
C VAL A 104 -11.41 -1.32 -13.35
N LEU A 105 -10.47 -0.52 -13.84
CA LEU A 105 -9.03 -0.73 -13.63
C LEU A 105 -8.66 -0.74 -12.14
N PHE A 106 -9.24 0.16 -11.34
CA PHE A 106 -9.06 0.21 -9.89
C PHE A 106 -9.45 -1.11 -9.23
N ARG A 107 -10.63 -1.65 -9.55
CA ARG A 107 -11.11 -2.90 -8.95
C ARG A 107 -10.23 -4.08 -9.33
N GLU A 108 -9.84 -4.18 -10.60
CA GLU A 108 -8.95 -5.24 -11.05
C GLU A 108 -7.57 -5.19 -10.34
N GLN A 109 -7.01 -4.00 -10.12
CA GLN A 109 -5.78 -3.86 -9.33
C GLN A 109 -5.97 -4.31 -7.87
N VAL A 110 -7.09 -3.93 -7.24
CA VAL A 110 -7.41 -4.40 -5.88
C VAL A 110 -7.56 -5.93 -5.86
N ASP A 111 -8.24 -6.52 -6.83
CA ASP A 111 -8.41 -7.97 -6.94
C ASP A 111 -7.07 -8.71 -7.10
N ILE A 112 -6.12 -8.13 -7.85
CA ILE A 112 -4.74 -8.64 -7.94
C ILE A 112 -4.08 -8.65 -6.56
N TYR A 113 -4.18 -7.56 -5.81
CA TYR A 113 -3.59 -7.47 -4.48
C TYR A 113 -4.24 -8.42 -3.47
N LEU A 114 -5.54 -8.68 -3.58
CA LEU A 114 -6.22 -9.66 -2.74
C LEU A 114 -5.84 -11.10 -3.10
N ARG A 115 -5.61 -11.38 -4.39
CA ARG A 115 -5.14 -12.68 -4.87
C ARG A 115 -3.68 -12.95 -4.50
N HIS A 116 -2.83 -11.93 -4.59
CA HIS A 116 -1.38 -11.99 -4.39
C HIS A 116 -0.91 -10.95 -3.36
N PRO A 117 -1.32 -11.07 -2.08
CA PRO A 117 -1.07 -10.03 -1.06
C PRO A 117 0.41 -9.78 -0.78
N TRP A 118 1.28 -10.74 -1.09
CA TRP A 118 2.72 -10.59 -0.98
C TRP A 118 3.32 -9.48 -1.86
N ILE A 119 2.66 -9.08 -2.96
CA ILE A 119 3.08 -7.93 -3.79
C ILE A 119 3.14 -6.64 -2.96
N LEU A 120 2.26 -6.52 -1.97
CA LEU A 120 2.17 -5.34 -1.12
C LEU A 120 3.33 -5.24 -0.13
N SER A 121 4.01 -6.36 0.14
CA SER A 121 5.21 -6.42 0.99
C SER A 121 6.51 -6.13 0.23
N LEU A 122 6.47 -6.03 -1.10
CA LEU A 122 7.65 -5.69 -1.90
C LEU A 122 7.99 -4.20 -1.75
N PRO A 123 9.29 -3.85 -1.57
CA PRO A 123 9.72 -2.46 -1.57
C PRO A 123 9.41 -1.78 -2.89
N ILE A 124 8.97 -0.52 -2.81
CA ILE A 124 8.81 0.33 -3.99
C ILE A 124 10.18 0.97 -4.29
N SER A 125 10.87 0.50 -5.31
CA SER A 125 12.16 1.04 -5.78
C SER A 125 12.02 1.90 -7.04
N GLY A 126 10.80 2.29 -7.37
CA GLY A 126 10.41 2.98 -8.61
C GLY A 126 9.24 2.27 -9.28
N SER A 127 8.76 2.80 -10.42
CA SER A 127 7.80 2.10 -11.26
C SER A 127 8.53 0.97 -12.01
N PRO A 128 8.17 -0.31 -11.83
CA PRO A 128 8.77 -1.39 -12.59
C PRO A 128 8.55 -1.15 -14.08
N VAL A 129 9.64 -1.04 -14.85
CA VAL A 129 9.59 -0.88 -16.31
C VAL A 129 9.50 -2.26 -16.95
N THR A 130 8.38 -2.93 -16.74
CA THR A 130 8.09 -4.29 -17.22
C THR A 130 6.85 -4.31 -18.13
N PRO A 131 6.67 -5.31 -19.01
CA PRO A 131 5.56 -5.33 -19.97
C PRO A 131 4.15 -5.16 -19.37
N ASN A 132 3.80 -5.95 -18.35
CA ASN A 132 2.49 -5.93 -17.71
C ASN A 132 2.28 -4.62 -16.97
N SER A 133 3.26 -4.15 -16.20
CA SER A 133 3.22 -2.82 -15.55
C SER A 133 3.01 -1.70 -16.59
N SER A 134 3.64 -1.81 -17.76
CA SER A 134 3.48 -0.86 -18.86
C SER A 134 2.07 -0.94 -19.47
N HIS A 135 1.48 -2.12 -19.60
CA HIS A 135 0.10 -2.28 -20.05
C HIS A 135 -0.91 -1.66 -19.07
N TRP A 136 -0.66 -1.75 -17.76
CA TRP A 136 -1.48 -1.08 -16.75
C TRP A 136 -1.41 0.45 -16.85
N LEU A 137 -0.20 0.99 -17.03
CA LEU A 137 -0.02 2.42 -17.24
C LEU A 137 -0.70 2.90 -18.53
N GLU A 138 -0.51 2.16 -19.63
CA GLU A 138 -1.15 2.46 -20.92
C GLU A 138 -2.68 2.45 -20.80
N ALA A 139 -3.27 1.44 -20.16
CA ALA A 139 -4.72 1.36 -19.96
C ALA A 139 -5.26 2.52 -19.11
N GLY A 140 -4.51 2.94 -18.08
CA GLY A 140 -4.83 4.11 -17.28
C GLY A 140 -4.81 5.40 -18.09
N LEU A 141 -3.77 5.60 -18.91
CA LEU A 141 -3.63 6.76 -19.79
C LEU A 141 -4.71 6.77 -20.89
N GLU A 142 -5.05 5.61 -21.46
CA GLU A 142 -6.16 5.45 -22.40
C GLU A 142 -7.50 5.83 -21.76
N ALA A 143 -7.73 5.43 -20.50
CA ALA A 143 -8.96 5.73 -19.78
C ALA A 143 -9.21 7.24 -19.58
N VAL A 144 -8.15 8.03 -19.45
CA VAL A 144 -8.20 9.49 -19.25
C VAL A 144 -7.84 10.29 -20.51
N HIS A 145 -7.64 9.63 -21.65
CA HIS A 145 -7.09 10.23 -22.86
C HIS A 145 -7.88 11.44 -23.37
N ASP A 146 -9.22 11.37 -23.30
CA ASP A 146 -10.12 12.39 -23.85
C ASP A 146 -10.36 13.56 -22.88
N LEU A 147 -9.78 13.52 -21.67
CA LEU A 147 -9.86 14.63 -20.74
C LEU A 147 -8.96 15.78 -21.19
N PRO A 148 -9.34 17.05 -20.92
CA PRO A 148 -8.55 18.23 -21.22
C PRO A 148 -7.37 18.42 -20.26
N LEU A 149 -6.63 17.34 -19.98
CA LEU A 149 -5.45 17.28 -19.14
C LEU A 149 -4.19 17.22 -20.00
N ASP A 150 -3.11 17.86 -19.54
CA ASP A 150 -1.77 17.65 -20.08
C ASP A 150 -1.20 16.27 -19.69
N LEU A 151 -0.01 15.94 -20.17
CA LEU A 151 0.59 14.62 -19.94
C LEU A 151 1.01 14.38 -18.48
N GLU A 152 1.43 15.42 -17.77
CA GLU A 152 1.84 15.33 -16.36
C GLU A 152 0.60 15.15 -15.47
N GLU A 153 -0.47 15.89 -15.77
CA GLU A 153 -1.77 15.75 -15.12
C GLU A 153 -2.36 14.34 -15.34
N ARG A 154 -2.31 13.81 -16.56
CA ARG A 154 -2.78 12.44 -16.86
C ARG A 154 -2.01 11.39 -16.05
N LEU A 155 -0.68 11.48 -16.04
CA LEU A 155 0.16 10.58 -15.26
C LEU A 155 -0.17 10.68 -13.77
N SER A 156 -0.33 11.90 -13.25
CA SER A 156 -0.66 12.15 -11.85
C SER A 156 -2.01 11.54 -11.45
N VAL A 157 -3.02 11.65 -12.32
CA VAL A 157 -4.33 11.01 -12.11
C VAL A 157 -4.19 9.48 -12.05
N VAL A 158 -3.48 8.88 -13.00
CA VAL A 158 -3.28 7.42 -13.02
C VAL A 158 -2.53 6.95 -11.78
N LEU A 159 -1.47 7.66 -11.37
CA LEU A 159 -0.70 7.34 -10.16
C LEU A 159 -1.53 7.50 -8.88
N ALA A 160 -2.38 8.53 -8.78
CA ALA A 160 -3.25 8.72 -7.63
C ALA A 160 -4.24 7.55 -7.47
N VAL A 161 -4.84 7.08 -8.56
CA VAL A 161 -5.75 5.93 -8.57
C VAL A 161 -5.01 4.64 -8.21
N THR A 162 -3.85 4.39 -8.81
CA THR A 162 -3.03 3.21 -8.52
C THR A 162 -2.55 3.20 -7.06
N GLY A 163 -2.16 4.36 -6.52
CA GLY A 163 -1.81 4.53 -5.11
C GLY A 163 -2.99 4.23 -4.18
N ALA A 164 -4.18 4.71 -4.51
CA ALA A 164 -5.41 4.41 -3.77
C ALA A 164 -5.76 2.91 -3.81
N ALA A 165 -5.62 2.25 -4.97
CA ALA A 165 -5.85 0.81 -5.11
C ALA A 165 -4.86 0.01 -4.26
N ARG A 166 -3.58 0.41 -4.24
CA ARG A 166 -2.55 -0.22 -3.40
C ARG A 166 -2.83 -0.03 -1.93
N TRP A 167 -3.22 1.18 -1.50
CA TRP A 167 -3.64 1.44 -0.12
C TRP A 167 -4.82 0.56 0.29
N GLN A 168 -5.85 0.49 -0.56
CA GLN A 168 -7.01 -0.36 -0.29
C GLN A 168 -6.64 -1.85 -0.21
N GLY A 169 -5.79 -2.32 -1.13
CA GLY A 169 -5.23 -3.68 -1.07
C GLY A 169 -4.49 -3.96 0.24
N MET A 170 -3.66 -3.02 0.73
CA MET A 170 -2.93 -3.16 2.00
C MET A 170 -3.86 -3.28 3.20
N VAL A 171 -4.89 -2.43 3.27
CA VAL A 171 -5.87 -2.49 4.36
C VAL A 171 -6.60 -3.83 4.33
N TYR A 172 -7.18 -4.22 3.18
CA TYR A 172 -7.96 -5.45 3.08
C TYR A 172 -7.12 -6.71 3.30
N ALA A 173 -5.92 -6.80 2.71
CA ALA A 173 -5.00 -7.91 2.96
C ALA A 173 -4.59 -8.02 4.44
N GLY A 174 -4.45 -6.87 5.13
CA GLY A 174 -4.19 -6.82 6.57
C GLY A 174 -5.33 -7.41 7.41
N TYR A 175 -6.58 -7.00 7.15
CA TYR A 175 -7.76 -7.55 7.82
C TYR A 175 -7.98 -9.04 7.51
N ASP A 176 -7.78 -9.46 6.25
CA ASP A 176 -7.78 -10.86 5.84
C ASP A 176 -6.75 -11.69 6.63
N GLY A 177 -5.53 -11.16 6.78
CA GLY A 177 -4.47 -11.78 7.57
C GLY A 177 -4.86 -11.94 9.04
N ALA A 178 -5.34 -10.86 9.65
CA ALA A 178 -5.81 -10.88 11.04
C ALA A 178 -6.96 -11.87 11.26
N ALA A 179 -7.91 -11.95 10.32
CA ALA A 179 -9.00 -12.91 10.35
C ALA A 179 -8.49 -14.36 10.30
N ARG A 180 -7.57 -14.67 9.35
CA ARG A 180 -6.96 -16.00 9.21
C ARG A 180 -6.17 -16.42 10.46
N GLU A 181 -5.33 -15.53 10.99
CA GLU A 181 -4.49 -15.81 12.17
C GLU A 181 -5.31 -16.01 13.44
N SER A 182 -6.38 -15.23 13.62
CA SER A 182 -7.24 -15.31 14.80
C SER A 182 -8.36 -16.36 14.69
N GLY A 183 -8.62 -16.88 13.50
CA GLY A 183 -9.75 -17.77 13.21
C GLY A 183 -11.12 -17.08 13.27
N ARG A 184 -11.15 -15.74 13.19
CA ARG A 184 -12.36 -14.91 13.27
C ARG A 184 -12.82 -14.48 11.87
N SER A 185 -14.09 -14.12 11.76
CA SER A 185 -14.60 -13.36 10.61
C SER A 185 -14.10 -11.90 10.62
N HIS A 186 -14.16 -11.22 9.48
CA HIS A 186 -13.80 -9.80 9.37
C HIS A 186 -14.58 -8.91 10.35
N ASP A 187 -15.88 -9.13 10.49
CA ASP A 187 -16.74 -8.37 11.42
C ASP A 187 -16.29 -8.55 12.87
N GLU A 188 -15.88 -9.76 13.25
CA GLU A 188 -15.36 -10.05 14.59
C GLU A 188 -13.99 -9.40 14.84
N VAL A 189 -13.15 -9.29 13.81
CA VAL A 189 -11.89 -8.54 13.89
C VAL A 189 -12.17 -7.05 14.10
N ALA A 190 -13.05 -6.45 13.29
CA ALA A 190 -13.43 -5.04 13.40
C ALA A 190 -14.07 -4.72 14.76
N ARG A 191 -14.96 -5.59 15.26
CA ARG A 191 -15.56 -5.43 16.61
C ARG A 191 -14.52 -5.52 17.72
N ALA A 192 -13.58 -6.47 17.63
CA ALA A 192 -12.52 -6.58 18.63
C ALA A 192 -11.61 -5.35 18.66
N GLU A 193 -11.35 -4.73 17.50
CA GLU A 193 -10.63 -3.46 17.41
C GLU A 193 -11.44 -2.31 18.00
N HIS A 194 -12.73 -2.18 17.65
CA HIS A 194 -13.63 -1.21 18.24
C HIS A 194 -13.66 -1.32 19.78
N ASP A 195 -13.79 -2.52 20.34
CA ASP A 195 -13.82 -2.75 21.79
C ASP A 195 -12.51 -2.35 22.46
N LEU A 196 -11.38 -2.51 21.76
CA LEU A 196 -10.10 -2.02 22.24
C LEU A 196 -10.08 -0.49 22.29
N TYR A 197 -10.51 0.17 21.20
CA TYR A 197 -10.64 1.63 21.16
C TYR A 197 -11.55 2.13 22.28
N ASP A 198 -12.72 1.53 22.45
CA ASP A 198 -13.69 1.93 23.48
C ASP A 198 -13.11 1.87 24.89
N ARG A 199 -12.31 0.84 25.17
CA ARG A 199 -11.69 0.64 26.49
C ARG A 199 -10.57 1.61 26.82
N VAL A 200 -9.81 2.07 25.82
CA VAL A 200 -8.56 2.83 26.04
C VAL A 200 -8.67 4.32 25.69
N ILE A 201 -9.64 4.71 24.86
CA ILE A 201 -9.82 6.09 24.43
C ILE A 201 -10.77 6.83 25.37
N ASP A 202 -10.19 7.77 26.11
CA ASP A 202 -10.88 8.63 27.07
C ASP A 202 -11.27 9.98 26.45
N ALA A 203 -12.46 10.47 26.79
CA ALA A 203 -13.02 11.71 26.26
C ALA A 203 -12.22 12.97 26.65
N ASP A 204 -11.57 12.97 27.81
CA ASP A 204 -10.80 14.12 28.30
C ASP A 204 -9.52 14.31 27.49
N GLU A 205 -8.93 13.23 26.97
CA GLU A 205 -7.68 13.25 26.20
C GLU A 205 -7.92 13.20 24.68
N TYR A 206 -8.98 12.51 24.23
CA TYR A 206 -9.26 12.28 22.82
C TYR A 206 -10.74 12.57 22.46
N PRO A 207 -11.23 13.81 22.65
CA PRO A 207 -12.67 14.11 22.54
C PRO A 207 -13.26 13.79 21.16
N ARG A 208 -12.50 14.00 20.07
CA ARG A 208 -12.96 13.71 18.70
C ARG A 208 -12.95 12.23 18.36
N LEU A 209 -11.97 11.49 18.86
CA LEU A 209 -11.93 10.04 18.67
C LEU A 209 -13.03 9.38 19.49
N ARG A 210 -13.30 9.87 20.71
CA ARG A 210 -14.42 9.43 21.53
C ARG A 210 -15.77 9.66 20.83
N GLU A 211 -15.98 10.86 20.28
CA GLU A 211 -17.17 11.18 19.47
C GLU A 211 -17.35 10.19 18.31
N LEU A 212 -16.26 9.82 17.63
CA LEU A 212 -16.29 8.85 16.54
C LEU A 212 -16.62 7.42 17.02
N ILE A 213 -16.03 6.95 18.13
CA ILE A 213 -16.33 5.63 18.69
C ILE A 213 -17.80 5.58 19.15
N ASP A 214 -18.28 6.60 19.86
CA ASP A 214 -19.67 6.70 20.34
C ASP A 214 -20.69 6.70 19.19
N SER A 215 -20.31 7.24 18.03
CA SER A 215 -21.16 7.22 16.84
C SER A 215 -21.32 5.82 16.22
N GLY A 216 -20.47 4.85 16.60
CA GLY A 216 -20.43 3.51 16.02
C GLY A 216 -19.71 3.44 14.66
N ALA A 217 -19.00 4.49 14.24
CA ALA A 217 -18.40 4.56 12.91
C ALA A 217 -17.40 3.44 12.61
N PHE A 218 -16.68 2.93 13.61
CA PHE A 218 -15.72 1.82 13.45
C PHE A 218 -16.37 0.46 13.14
N VAL A 219 -17.67 0.31 13.39
CA VAL A 219 -18.43 -0.93 13.15
C VAL A 219 -19.57 -0.71 12.14
N SER A 220 -19.55 0.41 11.42
CA SER A 220 -20.50 0.71 10.36
C SER A 220 -20.21 -0.12 9.11
N ASP A 221 -21.25 -0.48 8.37
CA ASP A 221 -21.14 -1.17 7.07
C ASP A 221 -20.63 -0.26 5.93
N THR A 222 -20.29 1.00 6.24
CA THR A 222 -19.79 1.97 5.28
C THR A 222 -18.36 1.62 4.88
N ASP A 223 -18.05 1.62 3.58
CA ASP A 223 -16.68 1.48 3.09
C ASP A 223 -15.98 2.86 3.02
N PRO A 224 -15.10 3.21 3.98
CA PRO A 224 -14.40 4.50 3.98
C PRO A 224 -13.40 4.63 2.82
N LEU A 225 -12.86 3.52 2.31
CA LEU A 225 -11.91 3.52 1.20
C LEU A 225 -12.62 3.81 -0.11
N ARG A 226 -13.83 3.26 -0.29
CA ARG A 226 -14.72 3.63 -1.41
C ARG A 226 -15.07 5.11 -1.38
N PHE A 227 -15.44 5.64 -0.21
CA PHE A 227 -15.71 7.07 -0.06
C PHE A 227 -14.47 7.91 -0.47
N GLY A 228 -13.28 7.52 -0.01
CA GLY A 228 -12.02 8.19 -0.37
C GLY A 228 -11.77 8.20 -1.89
N LEU A 229 -11.92 7.06 -2.56
CA LEU A 229 -11.80 6.96 -4.01
C LEU A 229 -12.81 7.88 -4.72
N GLU A 230 -14.07 7.84 -4.32
CA GLU A 230 -15.11 8.68 -4.93
C GLU A 230 -14.78 10.16 -4.77
N ARG A 231 -14.32 10.61 -3.60
CA ARG A 231 -13.90 12.00 -3.39
C ARG A 231 -12.69 12.39 -4.23
N THR A 232 -11.72 11.49 -4.43
CA THR A 232 -10.60 11.73 -5.35
C THR A 232 -11.09 11.96 -6.78
N LEU A 233 -12.00 11.11 -7.26
CA LEU A 233 -12.56 11.24 -8.61
C LEU A 233 -13.43 12.49 -8.75
N ASP A 234 -14.21 12.85 -7.73
CA ASP A 234 -15.00 14.08 -7.71
C ASP A 234 -14.08 15.33 -7.72
N GLY A 235 -12.94 15.27 -7.04
CA GLY A 235 -11.93 16.34 -7.05
C GLY A 235 -11.30 16.54 -8.44
N ILE A 236 -11.05 15.45 -9.17
CA ILE A 236 -10.60 15.51 -10.57
C ILE A 236 -11.67 16.14 -11.45
N GLU A 237 -12.93 15.71 -11.31
CA GLU A 237 -14.06 16.26 -12.07
C GLU A 237 -14.24 17.77 -11.81
N ALA A 238 -14.23 18.18 -10.55
CA ALA A 238 -14.29 19.59 -10.17
C ALA A 238 -13.08 20.39 -10.70
N HIS A 239 -11.89 19.79 -10.73
CA HIS A 239 -10.72 20.42 -11.35
C HIS A 239 -10.93 20.64 -12.85
N LEU A 240 -11.48 19.65 -13.58
CA LEU A 240 -11.78 19.74 -15.01
C LEU A 240 -12.83 20.82 -15.31
N GLU A 241 -13.91 20.89 -14.51
CA GLU A 241 -14.94 21.92 -14.61
C GLU A 241 -14.40 23.31 -14.26
N GLY A 242 -13.52 23.37 -13.27
CA GLY A 242 -12.92 24.58 -12.70
C GLY A 242 -11.71 25.12 -13.45
N ARG A 243 -11.30 24.57 -14.61
CA ARG A 243 -10.13 25.05 -15.41
C ARG A 243 -10.24 26.50 -15.90
N THR A 244 -11.31 27.22 -15.55
CA THR A 244 -11.47 28.68 -15.69
C THR A 244 -11.26 29.50 -14.41
N GLY A 245 -10.86 28.92 -13.27
CA GLY A 245 -10.80 29.63 -11.98
C GLY A 245 -9.63 29.25 -11.06
N ALA A 246 -8.89 30.29 -10.63
CA ALA A 246 -7.89 30.38 -9.56
C ALA A 246 -7.04 29.12 -9.23
N ALA A 247 -5.74 29.20 -9.57
CA ALA A 247 -4.75 28.26 -9.07
C ALA A 247 -4.85 28.13 -7.54
N HIS A 248 -5.08 26.91 -7.06
CA HIS A 248 -4.97 26.62 -5.64
C HIS A 248 -3.51 26.85 -5.23
N PRO A 249 -3.26 27.45 -4.05
CA PRO A 249 -1.90 27.51 -3.54
C PRO A 249 -1.35 26.08 -3.47
N PRO A 250 -0.10 25.85 -3.94
CA PRO A 250 0.49 24.53 -3.89
C PRO A 250 0.54 24.05 -2.44
N LEU A 251 0.51 22.72 -2.27
CA LEU A 251 0.85 22.13 -0.98
C LEU A 251 2.26 22.61 -0.56
N PRO A 252 2.55 22.66 0.75
CA PRO A 252 3.90 22.89 1.22
C PRO A 252 4.88 21.96 0.49
N ASP A 253 6.04 22.51 0.14
CA ASP A 253 7.09 21.77 -0.56
C ASP A 253 7.55 20.56 0.28
N ASP A 254 7.56 19.38 -0.33
CA ASP A 254 7.98 18.11 0.30
C ASP A 254 9.52 17.95 0.35
N SER A 255 10.29 18.99 0.04
CA SER A 255 11.76 18.97 0.05
C SER A 255 12.40 18.56 1.39
N ASP A 256 11.66 18.62 2.49
CA ASP A 256 12.08 18.08 3.79
C ASP A 256 12.25 16.54 3.77
N LEU A 257 11.61 15.81 2.84
CA LEU A 257 11.76 14.36 2.71
C LEU A 257 13.17 13.97 2.24
N ASP A 258 13.82 14.80 1.42
CA ASP A 258 15.15 14.52 0.87
C ASP A 258 16.27 14.58 1.92
N VAL A 259 16.03 15.24 3.05
CA VAL A 259 16.98 15.36 4.16
C VAL A 259 16.70 14.40 5.31
N ALA A 260 15.68 13.55 5.21
CA ALA A 260 15.30 12.62 6.28
C ALA A 260 16.45 11.68 6.71
N ASP A 261 17.32 11.30 5.78
CA ASP A 261 18.48 10.45 6.05
C ASP A 261 19.72 11.21 6.54
N ASP A 262 19.71 12.54 6.47
CA ASP A 262 20.83 13.37 6.91
C ASP A 262 21.14 13.10 8.40
N LYS A 263 22.43 12.90 8.67
CA LYS A 263 22.89 12.49 10.00
C LYS A 263 22.64 13.58 11.05
N LYS A 264 22.79 14.86 10.69
CA LYS A 264 22.58 15.98 11.63
C LYS A 264 21.09 16.16 11.87
N TYR A 265 20.27 16.07 10.83
CA TYR A 265 18.82 16.09 10.97
C TYR A 265 18.33 14.97 11.89
N ARG A 266 18.75 13.71 11.67
CA ARG A 266 18.41 12.58 12.57
C ARG A 266 18.89 12.77 14.01
N ALA A 267 20.01 13.44 14.25
CA ALA A 267 20.47 13.75 15.59
C ALA A 267 19.58 14.80 16.27
N ALA A 268 19.17 15.84 15.53
CA ALA A 268 18.24 16.86 16.00
C ALA A 268 16.86 16.26 16.32
N VAL A 269 16.31 15.42 15.44
CA VAL A 269 15.04 14.71 15.66
C VAL A 269 15.09 13.85 16.93
N ARG A 270 16.20 13.13 17.16
CA ARG A 270 16.37 12.36 18.41
C ARG A 270 16.37 13.25 19.66
N ALA A 271 17.03 14.40 19.60
CA ALA A 271 17.04 15.36 20.71
C ALA A 271 15.63 15.90 20.98
N THR A 272 14.88 16.28 19.95
CA THR A 272 13.48 16.71 20.07
C THR A 272 12.60 15.60 20.65
N THR A 273 12.73 14.38 20.14
CA THR A 273 11.97 13.21 20.65
C THR A 273 12.25 12.95 22.13
N ALA A 274 13.50 13.09 22.57
CA ALA A 274 13.86 12.96 23.98
C ALA A 274 13.19 14.06 24.84
N ALA A 275 13.24 15.32 24.38
CA ALA A 275 12.58 16.42 25.08
C ALA A 275 11.05 16.24 25.14
N GLU A 276 10.41 15.80 24.06
CA GLU A 276 8.97 15.49 24.05
C GLU A 276 8.59 14.35 25.00
N LYS A 277 9.47 13.35 25.16
CA LYS A 277 9.25 12.26 26.12
C LYS A 277 9.24 12.80 27.55
N ASP A 278 10.13 13.72 27.87
CA ASP A 278 10.19 14.38 29.17
C ASP A 278 8.94 15.23 29.42
N VAL A 279 8.48 15.98 28.41
CA VAL A 279 7.22 16.74 28.47
C VAL A 279 6.03 15.81 28.72
N ARG A 280 5.91 14.71 27.95
CA ARG A 280 4.83 13.73 28.14
C ARG A 280 4.83 13.11 29.55
N ALA A 281 6.01 12.83 30.12
CA ALA A 281 6.13 12.34 31.48
C ALA A 281 5.65 13.38 32.51
N ALA A 282 6.01 14.65 32.31
CA ALA A 282 5.56 15.75 33.17
C ALA A 282 4.05 15.98 33.06
N GLU A 283 3.49 15.96 31.85
CA GLU A 283 2.04 16.08 31.62
C GLU A 283 1.27 14.94 32.28
N LYS A 284 1.75 13.69 32.15
CA LYS A 284 1.14 12.53 32.82
C LYS A 284 1.14 12.69 34.34
N ALA A 285 2.26 13.14 34.92
CA ALA A 285 2.35 13.42 36.35
C ALA A 285 1.36 14.52 36.78
N LEU A 286 1.23 15.58 35.97
CA LEU A 286 0.25 16.65 36.20
C LEU A 286 -1.19 16.14 36.12
N ARG A 287 -1.52 15.28 35.15
CA ARG A 287 -2.85 14.64 35.03
C ARG A 287 -3.16 13.78 36.26
N GLN A 288 -2.22 12.99 36.75
CA GLN A 288 -2.39 12.19 37.98
C GLN A 288 -2.60 13.08 39.21
N ALA A 289 -1.82 14.16 39.35
CA ALA A 289 -1.98 15.10 40.45
C ALA A 289 -3.36 15.78 40.43
N ARG A 290 -3.86 16.19 39.26
CA ARG A 290 -5.21 16.77 39.10
C ARG A 290 -6.31 15.76 39.45
N ARG A 291 -6.20 14.50 39.04
CA ARG A 291 -7.16 13.44 39.41
C ARG A 291 -7.17 13.18 40.92
N ALA A 292 -6.00 13.09 41.54
CA ALA A 292 -5.89 12.93 43.00
C ALA A 292 -6.48 14.13 43.75
N GLN A 293 -6.24 15.35 43.27
CA GLN A 293 -6.83 16.57 43.83
C GLN A 293 -8.37 16.54 43.74
N ALA A 294 -8.93 16.15 42.59
CA ALA A 294 -10.37 16.06 42.39
C ALA A 294 -11.01 14.98 43.29
N GLN A 295 -10.36 13.82 43.44
CA GLN A 295 -10.81 12.76 44.34
C GLN A 295 -10.79 13.21 45.81
N ALA A 296 -9.69 13.82 46.26
CA ALA A 296 -9.57 14.33 47.62
C ALA A 296 -10.66 15.39 47.93
N LEU A 297 -11.01 16.23 46.95
CA LEU A 297 -12.10 17.19 47.09
C LEU A 297 -13.47 16.52 47.23
N ARG A 298 -13.74 15.44 46.49
CA ARG A 298 -14.99 14.66 46.60
C ARG A 298 -15.11 14.02 47.99
N GLU A 299 -14.07 13.30 48.43
CA GLU A 299 -14.06 12.67 49.75
C GLU A 299 -14.19 13.68 50.90
N ALA A 300 -13.58 14.86 50.77
CA ALA A 300 -13.70 15.93 51.76
C ALA A 300 -15.13 16.50 51.84
N ARG A 301 -15.85 16.55 50.71
CA ARG A 301 -17.28 16.96 50.68
C ARG A 301 -18.18 15.91 51.34
N GLU A 302 -17.89 14.63 51.14
CA GLU A 302 -18.64 13.52 51.75
C GLU A 302 -18.42 13.42 53.28
N ARG A 303 -17.25 13.83 53.78
CA ARG A 303 -16.91 13.82 55.21
C ARG A 303 -17.47 15.01 56.01
N ARG A 304 -18.07 16.01 55.39
CA ARG A 304 -18.73 17.11 56.11
C ARG A 304 -20.11 16.63 56.62
N PRO A 305 -20.36 16.60 57.94
CA PRO A 305 -21.71 16.38 58.45
C PRO A 305 -22.58 17.58 58.04
N GLY A 306 -23.82 17.30 57.60
CA GLY A 306 -24.83 18.31 57.34
C GLY A 306 -25.23 19.08 58.59
#